data_AF-A0A2K9NV99-F1
#
_entry.id   AF-A0A2K9NV99-F1
#
_cell.length_a   1.000
_cell.length_b   1.000
_cell.length_c   1.000
_cell.angle_alpha   90.00
_cell.angle_beta   90.00
_cell.angle_gamma   90.00
#
_symmetry.space_group_name_H-M   'P 1'
#
loop_
_entity.id
_entity.type
_entity.pdbx_description
1 polymer ?
#
loop_
_entity_poly.entity_id
_entity_poly.type
_entity_poly.pdbx_seq_one_letter_code
_entity_poly.pdbx_strand_id
1 'polypeptide(L)'
;MLLNKEIIIRVILGVIVLFMFVKIVLPVFFEAIKRKIPGQYEPDNDIDSMIRRQKERLRAQYGLTERSSNHHETSHSSQEISSPLPPPTKEVEALYKETRWGGGDFSKKIQNDITRHYGYTLTESKVNAFIMLAEKRNYARFLTVDNQKNPEAIKNYFSVLMLVLMMIEEIRTKDLTLIERVAKKCHVSTHEFMLALQLKVLFTIKSKVKDDRLFSESPILGQFSEETMKEAVDLIITKEANMWAKNPSLFFEEMSLFLSYADIMTPLPKLQHKKDLETAYAILKMDEDSEIEDIKKTYKKIAMARHPDKIGQMNLPKELEKKALSKFNHIQEAYDLILTSRKK
;
A
#
# COMPACT_ATOMS: atom_id res chain seq x y z
N MET A 1 19.13 0.57 46.59
CA MET A 1 20.07 0.67 45.45
C MET A 1 19.67 1.94 44.68
N LEU A 2 20.34 3.06 44.96
CA LEU A 2 19.99 4.36 44.38
C LEU A 2 20.40 4.36 42.90
N LEU A 3 19.43 4.42 42.00
CA LEU A 3 19.66 4.46 40.56
C LEU A 3 20.47 5.73 40.25
N ASN A 4 21.69 5.55 39.75
CA ASN A 4 22.66 6.63 39.58
C ASN A 4 22.11 7.68 38.59
N LYS A 5 21.96 8.93 39.04
CA LYS A 5 21.35 10.03 38.26
C LYS A 5 22.02 10.21 36.90
N GLU A 6 23.31 9.90 36.79
CA GLU A 6 24.05 9.93 35.52
C GLU A 6 23.56 8.90 34.49
N ILE A 7 23.13 7.71 34.95
CA ILE A 7 22.63 6.66 34.06
C ILE A 7 21.27 7.07 33.51
N ILE A 8 20.41 7.66 34.34
CA ILE A 8 19.09 8.16 33.93
C ILE A 8 19.24 9.29 32.90
N ILE A 9 20.16 10.24 33.15
CA ILE A 9 20.43 11.34 32.21
C ILE A 9 20.95 10.80 30.87
N ARG A 10 21.86 9.82 30.87
CA ARG A 10 22.38 9.22 29.64
C ARG A 10 21.33 8.42 28.85
N VAL A 11 20.40 7.76 29.55
CA VAL A 11 19.29 7.06 28.89
C VAL A 11 18.30 8.06 28.29
N ILE A 12 17.96 9.14 29.00
CA ILE A 12 17.07 10.19 28.49
C ILE A 12 17.72 10.92 27.29
N LEU A 13 19.01 11.28 27.39
CA LEU A 13 19.74 11.85 26.25
C LEU A 13 19.82 10.87 25.08
N GLY A 14 20.00 9.57 25.35
CA GLY A 14 20.00 8.53 24.33
C GLY A 14 18.65 8.39 23.63
N VAL A 15 17.53 8.49 24.36
CA VAL A 15 16.17 8.47 23.81
C VAL A 15 15.87 9.73 23.00
N ILE A 16 16.30 10.91 23.46
CA ILE A 16 16.13 12.17 22.74
C ILE A 16 16.97 12.19 21.44
N VAL A 17 18.22 11.70 21.50
CA VAL A 17 19.08 11.56 20.31
C VAL A 17 18.51 10.52 19.35
N LEU A 18 17.97 9.40 19.84
CA LEU A 18 17.29 8.40 19.01
C LEU A 18 16.01 8.97 18.37
N PHE A 19 15.26 9.78 19.10
CA PHE A 19 14.05 10.44 18.60
C PHE A 19 14.36 11.51 17.53
N MET A 20 15.42 12.31 17.74
CA MET A 20 15.92 13.23 16.70
C MET A 20 16.47 12.48 15.48
N PHE A 21 17.16 11.35 15.68
CA PHE A 21 17.62 10.49 14.60
C PHE A 21 16.43 9.90 13.81
N VAL A 22 15.34 9.50 14.48
CA VAL A 22 14.12 8.98 13.84
C VAL A 22 13.31 10.08 13.12
N LYS A 23 13.22 11.31 13.65
CA LYS A 23 12.42 12.39 13.03
C LYS A 23 13.16 13.24 12.00
N ILE A 24 14.49 13.33 12.07
CA ILE A 24 15.29 14.19 11.18
C ILE A 24 16.16 13.35 10.24
N VAL A 25 16.83 12.32 10.75
CA VAL A 25 17.71 11.48 9.93
C VAL A 25 16.92 10.43 9.16
N LEU A 26 15.80 9.90 9.67
CA LEU A 26 15.02 8.88 8.96
C LEU A 26 14.29 9.38 7.70
N PRO A 27 13.71 10.61 7.64
CA PRO A 27 13.21 11.19 6.39
C PRO A 27 14.33 11.43 5.36
N VAL A 28 15.50 11.86 5.82
CA VAL A 28 16.72 12.02 5.01
C VAL A 28 17.27 10.65 4.58
N PHE A 29 17.12 9.62 5.40
CA PHE A 29 17.47 8.23 5.12
C PHE A 29 16.46 7.57 4.17
N PHE A 30 15.19 7.96 4.22
CA PHE A 30 14.16 7.60 3.25
C PHE A 30 14.41 8.27 1.89
N GLU A 31 14.86 9.53 1.88
CA GLU A 31 15.42 10.18 0.68
C GLU A 31 16.71 9.49 0.20
N ALA A 32 17.55 8.98 1.11
CA ALA A 32 18.77 8.25 0.75
C ALA A 32 18.50 6.82 0.24
N ILE A 33 17.44 6.15 0.71
CA ILE A 33 16.95 4.87 0.17
C ILE A 33 16.32 5.09 -1.20
N LYS A 34 15.60 6.21 -1.40
CA LYS A 34 15.11 6.65 -2.72
C LYS A 34 16.27 6.91 -3.71
N ARG A 35 17.46 7.28 -3.21
CA ARG A 35 18.72 7.42 -3.98
C ARG A 35 19.55 6.14 -4.12
N LYS A 36 19.20 5.03 -3.47
CA LYS A 36 19.93 3.73 -3.53
C LYS A 36 19.27 2.67 -4.40
N ILE A 37 18.18 3.02 -5.09
CA ILE A 37 17.70 2.29 -6.26
C ILE A 37 18.67 2.61 -7.41
N PRO A 38 19.29 1.61 -8.07
CA PRO A 38 20.24 1.88 -9.14
C PRO A 38 19.49 2.40 -10.37
N GLY A 39 19.76 3.67 -10.69
CA GLY A 39 19.19 4.39 -11.83
C GLY A 39 19.31 5.89 -11.56
N GLN A 40 20.26 6.55 -12.22
CA GLN A 40 20.61 7.96 -12.02
C GLN A 40 19.39 8.87 -12.03
N TYR A 41 19.23 9.73 -11.01
CA TYR A 41 18.35 10.89 -11.13
C TYR A 41 18.71 12.02 -10.15
N GLU A 42 18.92 13.22 -10.71
CA GLU A 42 19.13 14.49 -10.01
C GLU A 42 17.79 15.13 -9.60
N PRO A 43 17.73 15.89 -8.50
CA PRO A 43 16.46 16.41 -7.99
C PRO A 43 16.16 17.82 -8.53
N ASP A 44 15.23 17.95 -9.47
CA ASP A 44 14.42 19.17 -9.61
C ASP A 44 13.12 18.89 -10.39
N ASN A 45 11.96 19.33 -9.89
CA ASN A 45 10.58 19.32 -10.48
C ASN A 45 10.01 18.06 -11.16
N ASP A 46 10.80 17.03 -11.50
CA ASP A 46 10.37 15.92 -12.34
C ASP A 46 9.86 14.71 -11.53
N ILE A 47 10.25 14.60 -10.25
CA ILE A 47 9.84 13.49 -9.37
C ILE A 47 8.34 13.55 -9.05
N ASP A 48 7.82 14.73 -8.73
CA ASP A 48 6.38 14.92 -8.48
C ASP A 48 5.57 14.69 -9.77
N SER A 49 6.15 15.07 -10.92
CA SER A 49 5.63 14.79 -12.26
C SER A 49 5.54 13.29 -12.52
N MET A 50 6.58 12.53 -12.16
CA MET A 50 6.66 11.08 -12.33
C MET A 50 5.70 10.33 -11.40
N ILE A 51 5.63 10.72 -10.12
CA ILE A 51 4.67 10.18 -9.14
C ILE A 51 3.24 10.45 -9.61
N ARG A 52 2.98 11.64 -10.15
CA ARG A 52 1.67 12.01 -10.68
C ARG A 52 1.30 11.16 -11.90
N ARG A 53 2.20 11.02 -12.89
CA ARG A 53 2.00 10.15 -14.06
C ARG A 53 1.75 8.70 -13.66
N GLN A 54 2.47 8.20 -12.66
CA GLN A 54 2.29 6.86 -12.14
C GLN A 54 0.92 6.68 -11.48
N LYS A 55 0.50 7.64 -10.65
CA LYS A 55 -0.85 7.63 -10.05
C LYS A 55 -1.95 7.76 -11.10
N GLU A 56 -1.77 8.59 -12.13
CA GLU A 56 -2.71 8.73 -13.25
C GLU A 56 -2.82 7.43 -14.04
N ARG A 57 -1.70 6.76 -14.33
CA ARG A 57 -1.68 5.42 -14.94
C ARG A 57 -2.46 4.41 -14.10
N LEU A 58 -2.21 4.36 -12.79
CA LEU A 58 -2.92 3.45 -11.88
C LEU A 58 -4.42 3.78 -11.86
N ARG A 59 -4.81 5.05 -11.76
CA ARG A 59 -6.23 5.44 -11.81
C ARG A 59 -6.91 5.00 -13.10
N ALA A 60 -6.26 5.17 -14.25
CA ALA A 60 -6.79 4.69 -15.52
C ALA A 60 -6.93 3.15 -15.52
N GLN A 61 -5.90 2.43 -15.05
CA GLN A 61 -5.91 0.96 -14.92
C GLN A 61 -7.04 0.43 -14.03
N TYR A 62 -7.46 1.19 -13.02
CA TYR A 62 -8.53 0.83 -12.09
C TYR A 62 -9.88 1.54 -12.39
N GLY A 63 -10.00 2.27 -13.50
CA GLY A 63 -11.26 2.92 -13.92
C GLY A 63 -11.73 4.05 -13.00
N LEU A 64 -10.82 4.89 -12.50
CA LEU A 64 -11.06 5.90 -11.45
C LEU A 64 -11.03 7.35 -11.91
N THR A 65 -11.08 7.60 -13.22
CA THR A 65 -11.08 8.94 -13.78
C THR A 65 -12.51 9.46 -13.90
N GLU A 66 -13.05 10.13 -12.89
CA GLU A 66 -14.33 10.84 -13.00
C GLU A 66 -14.10 12.35 -13.13
N ARG A 67 -14.26 12.90 -14.34
CA ARG A 67 -14.66 14.29 -14.53
C ARG A 67 -15.78 14.32 -15.57
N SER A 68 -17.02 14.49 -15.08
CA SER A 68 -18.18 14.69 -15.95
C SER A 68 -18.31 16.17 -16.28
N SER A 69 -18.11 16.53 -17.55
CA SER A 69 -18.85 17.63 -18.18
C SER A 69 -18.83 17.49 -19.70
N ASN A 70 -20.03 17.32 -20.25
CA ASN A 70 -20.50 17.50 -21.63
C ASN A 70 -20.16 16.46 -22.71
N HIS A 71 -21.22 16.16 -23.47
CA HIS A 71 -21.33 15.21 -24.57
C HIS A 71 -20.12 15.16 -25.51
N HIS A 72 -19.42 14.02 -25.47
CA HIS A 72 -19.28 13.17 -26.64
C HIS A 72 -19.19 11.73 -26.15
N GLU A 73 -20.20 10.93 -26.48
CA GLU A 73 -20.06 9.47 -26.49
C GLU A 73 -19.09 9.12 -27.63
N THR A 74 -17.79 9.29 -27.39
CA THR A 74 -16.82 8.40 -28.00
C THR A 74 -16.84 7.13 -27.17
N SER A 75 -17.54 6.15 -27.71
CA SER A 75 -17.44 4.74 -27.35
C SER A 75 -15.98 4.29 -27.50
N HIS A 76 -15.15 4.62 -26.52
CA HIS A 76 -13.95 3.85 -26.24
C HIS A 76 -14.42 2.54 -25.65
N SER A 77 -14.80 1.65 -26.57
CA SER A 77 -14.71 0.21 -26.39
C SER A 77 -13.51 -0.06 -25.49
N SER A 78 -13.81 -0.59 -24.30
CA SER A 78 -12.81 -1.33 -23.55
C SER A 78 -12.38 -2.43 -24.51
N GLN A 79 -11.29 -2.22 -25.24
CA GLN A 79 -10.60 -3.31 -25.89
C GLN A 79 -10.13 -4.19 -24.73
N GLU A 80 -10.97 -5.14 -24.36
CA GLU A 80 -10.51 -6.40 -23.79
C GLU A 80 -9.38 -6.84 -24.71
N ILE A 81 -8.15 -6.77 -24.20
CA ILE A 81 -6.99 -7.34 -24.88
C ILE A 81 -7.21 -8.85 -24.78
N SER A 82 -8.07 -9.39 -25.64
CA SER A 82 -8.35 -10.81 -25.78
C SER A 82 -7.31 -11.46 -26.70
N SER A 83 -6.04 -11.06 -26.57
CA SER A 83 -4.97 -11.90 -27.09
C SER A 83 -4.99 -13.19 -26.26
N PRO A 84 -5.08 -14.38 -26.90
CA PRO A 84 -5.11 -15.63 -26.15
C PRO A 84 -3.88 -15.72 -25.24
N LEU A 85 -4.13 -15.97 -23.95
CA LEU A 85 -3.06 -16.10 -22.96
C LEU A 85 -2.12 -17.25 -23.39
N PRO A 86 -0.80 -17.06 -23.35
CA PRO A 86 0.15 -18.06 -23.83
C PRO A 86 0.07 -19.35 -23.00
N PRO A 87 0.21 -20.52 -23.64
CA PRO A 87 0.34 -21.77 -22.92
C PRO A 87 1.63 -21.78 -22.09
N PRO A 88 1.71 -22.59 -21.01
CA PRO A 88 2.95 -22.78 -20.25
C PRO A 88 4.10 -23.21 -21.16
N THR A 89 5.27 -22.59 -21.01
CA THR A 89 6.48 -23.04 -21.69
C THR A 89 7.11 -24.25 -20.98
N LYS A 90 8.09 -24.89 -21.64
CA LYS A 90 8.83 -26.02 -21.06
C LYS A 90 9.52 -25.67 -19.75
N GLU A 91 9.98 -24.42 -19.59
CA GLU A 91 10.64 -23.94 -18.38
C GLU A 91 9.66 -23.91 -17.19
N VAL A 92 8.43 -23.43 -17.42
CA VAL A 92 7.35 -23.46 -16.42
C VAL A 92 6.97 -24.91 -16.06
N GLU A 93 6.84 -25.78 -17.06
CA GLU A 93 6.55 -27.20 -16.82
C GLU A 93 7.66 -27.91 -16.03
N ALA A 94 8.92 -27.61 -16.33
CA ALA A 94 10.07 -28.18 -15.63
C ALA A 94 10.06 -27.77 -14.15
N LEU A 95 9.75 -26.51 -13.87
CA LEU A 95 9.62 -25.97 -12.52
C LEU A 95 8.48 -26.64 -11.73
N TYR A 96 7.30 -26.84 -12.34
CA TYR A 96 6.23 -27.58 -11.69
C TYR A 96 6.62 -29.03 -11.42
N LYS A 97 7.32 -29.68 -12.36
CA LYS A 97 7.82 -31.06 -12.16
C LYS A 97 8.81 -31.16 -11.01
N GLU A 98 9.72 -30.20 -10.87
CA GLU A 98 10.70 -30.14 -9.77
C GLU A 98 10.01 -30.04 -8.41
N THR A 99 8.90 -29.31 -8.33
CA THR A 99 8.25 -28.93 -7.08
C THR A 99 7.17 -29.92 -6.62
N ARG A 100 6.75 -30.87 -7.48
CA ARG A 100 5.74 -31.90 -7.19
C ARG A 100 6.04 -32.81 -6.00
N TRP A 101 7.31 -33.00 -5.66
CA TRP A 101 7.75 -33.88 -4.57
C TRP A 101 8.22 -33.14 -3.33
N GLY A 102 8.04 -31.81 -3.28
CA GLY A 102 8.56 -30.94 -2.23
C GLY A 102 10.07 -30.67 -2.36
N GLY A 103 10.53 -29.56 -1.79
CA GLY A 103 11.96 -29.32 -1.58
C GLY A 103 12.79 -28.81 -2.77
N GLY A 104 12.16 -28.42 -3.89
CA GLY A 104 12.83 -27.88 -5.07
C GLY A 104 13.58 -26.56 -4.81
N ASP A 105 14.63 -26.30 -5.60
CA ASP A 105 15.41 -25.06 -5.59
C ASP A 105 14.51 -23.84 -5.83
N PHE A 106 13.50 -23.99 -6.71
CA PHE A 106 12.50 -22.95 -6.93
C PHE A 106 11.70 -22.60 -5.67
N SER A 107 11.19 -23.60 -4.93
CA SER A 107 10.46 -23.38 -3.67
C SER A 107 11.35 -22.67 -2.64
N LYS A 108 12.62 -23.08 -2.51
CA LYS A 108 13.59 -22.45 -1.61
C LYS A 108 13.88 -21.01 -2.00
N LYS A 109 13.98 -20.71 -3.29
CA LYS A 109 14.16 -19.34 -3.80
C LYS A 109 13.00 -18.44 -3.41
N ILE A 110 11.74 -18.86 -3.61
CA ILE A 110 10.56 -18.10 -3.17
C ILE A 110 10.57 -17.89 -1.64
N GLN A 111 10.83 -18.96 -0.88
CA GLN A 111 10.89 -18.91 0.59
C GLN A 111 11.94 -17.90 1.09
N ASN A 112 13.14 -17.95 0.51
CA ASN A 112 14.25 -17.06 0.84
C ASN A 112 13.94 -15.62 0.45
N ASP A 113 13.32 -15.40 -0.70
CA ASP A 113 12.94 -14.07 -1.19
C ASP A 113 11.96 -13.41 -0.22
N ILE A 114 10.88 -14.11 0.16
CA ILE A 114 9.88 -13.60 1.10
C ILE A 114 10.48 -13.38 2.50
N THR A 115 11.31 -14.32 2.97
CA THR A 115 11.98 -14.19 4.28
C THR A 115 12.91 -12.99 4.31
N ARG A 116 13.73 -12.79 3.26
CA ARG A 116 14.67 -11.67 3.16
C ARG A 116 13.93 -10.33 3.02
N HIS A 117 12.96 -10.26 2.12
CA HIS A 117 12.29 -9.02 1.77
C HIS A 117 11.19 -8.62 2.74
N TYR A 118 10.61 -9.54 3.51
CA TYR A 118 9.51 -9.23 4.45
C TYR A 118 9.77 -9.68 5.88
N GLY A 119 10.86 -10.41 6.13
CA GLY A 119 11.14 -10.95 7.46
C GLY A 119 10.10 -11.98 7.90
N TYR A 120 9.40 -12.62 6.96
CA TYR A 120 8.35 -13.61 7.24
C TYR A 120 8.83 -14.99 6.81
N THR A 121 8.97 -15.91 7.76
CA THR A 121 9.43 -17.27 7.49
C THR A 121 8.27 -18.14 7.04
N LEU A 122 8.35 -18.65 5.82
CA LEU A 122 7.39 -19.61 5.29
C LEU A 122 7.78 -21.04 5.64
N THR A 123 6.80 -21.90 5.89
CA THR A 123 7.04 -23.34 5.94
C THR A 123 7.13 -23.89 4.52
N GLU A 124 7.88 -24.96 4.34
CA GLU A 124 8.00 -25.61 3.02
C GLU A 124 6.63 -26.09 2.52
N SER A 125 5.79 -26.63 3.42
CA SER A 125 4.41 -27.03 3.13
C SER A 125 3.55 -25.88 2.58
N LYS A 126 3.66 -24.66 3.13
CA LYS A 126 2.95 -23.48 2.62
C LYS A 126 3.39 -23.13 1.19
N VAL A 127 4.70 -23.17 0.91
CA VAL A 127 5.24 -22.87 -0.44
C VAL A 127 4.80 -23.93 -1.45
N ASN A 128 4.87 -25.21 -1.08
CA ASN A 128 4.45 -26.30 -1.96
C ASN A 128 2.94 -26.26 -2.25
N ALA A 129 2.11 -25.98 -1.23
CA ALA A 129 0.67 -25.80 -1.41
C ALA A 129 0.35 -24.65 -2.38
N PHE A 130 1.09 -23.54 -2.28
CA PHE A 130 0.97 -22.44 -3.23
C PHE A 130 1.36 -22.84 -4.66
N ILE A 131 2.46 -23.58 -4.85
CA ILE A 131 2.89 -24.01 -6.19
C ILE A 131 1.87 -24.96 -6.82
N MET A 132 1.33 -25.91 -6.05
CA MET A 132 0.25 -26.79 -6.51
C MET A 132 -1.01 -25.99 -6.89
N LEU A 133 -1.37 -24.98 -6.10
CA LEU A 133 -2.46 -24.07 -6.43
C LEU A 133 -2.18 -23.31 -7.74
N ALA A 134 -0.96 -22.83 -7.93
CA ALA A 134 -0.54 -22.10 -9.11
C ALA A 134 -0.55 -22.95 -10.38
N GLU A 135 -0.12 -24.22 -10.29
CA GLU A 135 -0.24 -25.19 -11.37
C GLU A 135 -1.71 -25.46 -11.70
N LYS A 136 -2.53 -25.78 -10.68
CA LYS A 136 -3.97 -26.07 -10.84
C LYS A 136 -4.75 -24.90 -11.45
N ARG A 137 -4.41 -23.66 -11.06
CA ARG A 137 -5.05 -22.43 -11.59
C ARG A 137 -4.38 -21.89 -12.85
N ASN A 138 -3.30 -22.55 -13.31
CA ASN A 138 -2.50 -22.15 -14.46
C ASN A 138 -2.06 -20.68 -14.41
N TYR A 139 -1.53 -20.22 -13.27
CA TYR A 139 -1.16 -18.82 -13.09
C TYR A 139 0.01 -18.37 -13.98
N ALA A 140 0.84 -19.29 -14.47
CA ALA A 140 1.90 -18.95 -15.41
C ALA A 140 1.41 -18.34 -16.73
N ARG A 141 0.16 -18.63 -17.14
CA ARG A 141 -0.43 -18.10 -18.39
C ARG A 141 -0.52 -16.57 -18.44
N PHE A 142 -0.46 -15.90 -17.29
CA PHE A 142 -0.51 -14.44 -17.21
C PHE A 142 0.86 -13.79 -17.51
N LEU A 143 1.93 -14.58 -17.61
CA LEU A 143 3.23 -14.12 -18.07
C LEU A 143 3.34 -14.17 -19.59
N THR A 144 4.01 -13.18 -20.18
CA THR A 144 4.44 -13.23 -21.58
C THR A 144 5.40 -14.40 -21.82
N VAL A 145 5.49 -14.86 -23.06
CA VAL A 145 6.39 -15.96 -23.45
C VAL A 145 7.84 -15.66 -23.04
N ASP A 146 8.31 -14.42 -23.18
CA ASP A 146 9.67 -14.04 -22.77
C ASP A 146 9.88 -14.14 -21.26
N ASN A 147 8.90 -13.71 -20.47
CA ASN A 147 8.96 -13.84 -19.01
C ASN A 147 8.86 -15.31 -18.57
N GLN A 148 8.09 -16.16 -19.28
CA GLN A 148 8.02 -17.59 -19.02
C GLN A 148 9.31 -18.35 -19.36
N LYS A 149 10.22 -17.77 -20.16
CA LYS A 149 11.54 -18.35 -20.45
C LYS A 149 12.61 -17.92 -19.45
N ASN A 150 12.33 -16.94 -18.59
CA ASN A 150 13.29 -16.39 -17.64
C ASN A 150 12.99 -16.90 -16.22
N PRO A 151 13.82 -17.81 -15.65
CA PRO A 151 13.59 -18.36 -14.31
C PRO A 151 13.50 -17.30 -13.21
N GLU A 152 14.26 -16.21 -13.32
CA GLU A 152 14.23 -15.12 -12.34
C GLU A 152 12.91 -14.34 -12.44
N ALA A 153 12.41 -14.11 -13.66
CA ALA A 153 11.14 -13.43 -13.88
C ALA A 153 9.96 -14.25 -13.34
N ILE A 154 9.99 -15.57 -13.56
CA ILE A 154 9.02 -16.52 -13.00
C ILE A 154 9.06 -16.49 -11.48
N LYS A 155 10.26 -16.55 -10.88
CA LYS A 155 10.46 -16.49 -9.43
C LYS A 155 9.91 -15.19 -8.83
N ASN A 156 10.22 -14.05 -9.45
CA ASN A 156 9.76 -12.73 -9.02
C ASN A 156 8.23 -12.66 -9.04
N TYR A 157 7.61 -13.05 -10.16
CA TYR A 157 6.17 -13.08 -10.30
C TYR A 157 5.49 -13.97 -9.25
N PHE A 158 5.95 -15.21 -9.10
CA PHE A 158 5.34 -16.15 -8.14
C PHE A 158 5.58 -15.74 -6.68
N SER A 159 6.70 -15.07 -6.37
CA SER A 159 6.95 -14.55 -5.01
C SER A 159 5.94 -13.45 -4.66
N VAL A 160 5.70 -12.50 -5.57
CA VAL A 160 4.68 -11.45 -5.37
C VAL A 160 3.27 -12.04 -5.34
N LEU A 161 2.95 -12.96 -6.25
CA LEU A 161 1.65 -13.61 -6.28
C LEU A 161 1.36 -14.37 -4.97
N MET A 162 2.33 -15.11 -4.46
CA MET A 162 2.22 -15.80 -3.18
C MET A 162 1.96 -14.80 -2.06
N LEU A 163 2.73 -13.70 -2.01
CA LEU A 163 2.56 -12.63 -1.02
C LEU A 163 1.15 -12.06 -1.06
N VAL A 164 0.64 -11.71 -2.25
CA VAL A 164 -0.71 -11.15 -2.44
C VAL A 164 -1.79 -12.14 -1.98
N LEU A 165 -1.71 -13.40 -2.40
CA LEU A 165 -2.68 -14.43 -2.01
C LEU A 165 -2.69 -14.66 -0.49
N MET A 166 -1.51 -14.73 0.14
CA MET A 166 -1.41 -14.89 1.59
C MET A 166 -2.03 -13.70 2.32
N MET A 167 -1.69 -12.46 1.94
CA MET A 167 -2.26 -11.28 2.59
C MET A 167 -3.78 -11.18 2.38
N ILE A 168 -4.31 -11.56 1.22
CA ILE A 168 -5.76 -11.63 1.01
C ILE A 168 -6.41 -12.65 1.96
N GLU A 169 -5.79 -13.82 2.14
CA GLU A 169 -6.28 -14.86 3.06
C GLU A 169 -6.17 -14.42 4.53
N GLU A 170 -5.11 -13.71 4.92
CA GLU A 170 -4.96 -13.10 6.24
C GLU A 170 -6.09 -12.09 6.54
N ILE A 171 -6.51 -11.28 5.58
CA ILE A 171 -7.67 -10.38 5.76
C ILE A 171 -8.95 -11.17 5.97
N ARG A 172 -9.16 -12.26 5.22
CA ARG A 172 -10.36 -13.11 5.32
C ARG A 172 -10.42 -13.83 6.68
N THR A 173 -9.29 -14.34 7.14
CA THR A 173 -9.17 -15.14 8.38
C THR A 173 -8.90 -14.29 9.63
N LYS A 174 -8.54 -13.02 9.46
CA LYS A 174 -8.14 -12.06 10.50
C LYS A 174 -6.82 -12.40 11.22
N ASP A 175 -6.01 -13.30 10.67
CA ASP A 175 -4.63 -13.55 11.11
C ASP A 175 -3.69 -12.59 10.36
N LEU A 176 -3.39 -11.41 10.93
CA LEU A 176 -2.69 -10.33 10.20
C LEU A 176 -1.15 -10.40 10.30
N THR A 177 -0.56 -11.56 10.62
CA THR A 177 0.87 -11.66 10.96
C THR A 177 1.83 -11.25 9.84
N LEU A 178 1.56 -11.60 8.58
CA LEU A 178 2.34 -11.14 7.43
C LEU A 178 2.05 -9.66 7.14
N ILE A 179 0.78 -9.25 7.18
CA ILE A 179 0.38 -7.86 6.94
C ILE A 179 1.06 -6.91 7.92
N GLU A 180 1.17 -7.26 9.21
CA GLU A 180 1.90 -6.47 10.21
C GLU A 180 3.37 -6.26 9.82
N ARG A 181 4.05 -7.32 9.35
CA ARG A 181 5.45 -7.24 8.92
C ARG A 181 5.62 -6.39 7.67
N VAL A 182 4.74 -6.56 6.69
CA VAL A 182 4.76 -5.80 5.44
C VAL A 182 4.44 -4.33 5.72
N ALA A 183 3.41 -4.03 6.50
CA ALA A 183 3.03 -2.68 6.91
C ALA A 183 4.17 -1.96 7.62
N LYS A 184 4.87 -2.66 8.54
CA LYS A 184 6.05 -2.13 9.22
C LYS A 184 7.17 -1.77 8.24
N LYS A 185 7.42 -2.58 7.21
CA LYS A 185 8.41 -2.27 6.17
C LYS A 185 7.98 -1.14 5.24
N CYS A 186 6.67 -0.96 5.05
CA CYS A 186 6.10 0.18 4.34
C CYS A 186 5.98 1.45 5.23
N HIS A 187 6.29 1.35 6.52
CA HIS A 187 6.15 2.43 7.51
C HIS A 187 4.73 3.00 7.60
N VAL A 188 3.73 2.14 7.45
CA VAL A 188 2.30 2.45 7.61
C VAL A 188 1.71 1.59 8.72
N SER A 189 0.55 1.98 9.23
CA SER A 189 -0.14 1.14 10.22
C SER A 189 -0.67 -0.15 9.58
N THR A 190 -0.77 -1.23 10.36
CA THR A 190 -1.36 -2.51 9.91
C THR A 190 -2.76 -2.30 9.34
N HIS A 191 -3.57 -1.45 9.99
CA HIS A 191 -4.92 -1.13 9.55
C HIS A 191 -4.94 -0.40 8.21
N GLU A 192 -4.07 0.59 8.02
CA GLU A 192 -3.95 1.35 6.77
C GLU A 192 -3.51 0.45 5.61
N PHE A 193 -2.52 -0.43 5.82
CA PHE A 193 -2.10 -1.38 4.79
C PHE A 193 -3.20 -2.38 4.44
N MET A 194 -3.88 -2.92 5.46
CA MET A 194 -5.02 -3.81 5.29
C MET A 194 -6.12 -3.15 4.45
N LEU A 195 -6.50 -1.91 4.79
CA LEU A 195 -7.48 -1.13 4.03
C LEU A 195 -7.01 -0.90 2.59
N ALA A 196 -5.75 -0.55 2.37
CA ALA A 196 -5.19 -0.35 1.04
C ALA A 196 -5.28 -1.63 0.19
N LEU A 197 -4.92 -2.78 0.75
CA LEU A 197 -4.98 -4.04 0.03
C LEU A 197 -6.42 -4.43 -0.29
N GLN A 198 -7.33 -4.22 0.66
CA GLN A 198 -8.76 -4.41 0.44
C GLN A 198 -9.28 -3.50 -0.67
N LEU A 199 -8.93 -2.21 -0.66
CA LEU A 199 -9.34 -1.28 -1.71
C LEU A 199 -8.81 -1.74 -3.07
N LYS A 200 -7.55 -2.19 -3.17
CA LYS A 200 -6.99 -2.73 -4.42
C LYS A 200 -7.83 -3.88 -4.98
N VAL A 201 -8.21 -4.83 -4.12
CA VAL A 201 -9.08 -5.95 -4.50
C VAL A 201 -10.45 -5.44 -4.94
N LEU A 202 -11.14 -4.67 -4.10
CA LEU A 202 -12.52 -4.24 -4.36
C LEU A 202 -12.65 -3.34 -5.59
N PHE A 203 -11.67 -2.46 -5.82
CA PHE A 203 -11.64 -1.61 -7.01
C PHE A 203 -11.51 -2.42 -8.30
N THR A 204 -10.85 -3.58 -8.23
CA THR A 204 -10.73 -4.48 -9.37
C THR A 204 -12.06 -5.12 -9.75
N ILE A 205 -12.92 -5.38 -8.76
CA ILE A 205 -14.25 -5.99 -8.95
C ILE A 205 -15.41 -4.99 -8.78
N LYS A 206 -15.13 -3.68 -8.86
CA LYS A 206 -16.09 -2.61 -8.58
C LYS A 206 -17.40 -2.73 -9.37
N SER A 207 -17.34 -3.19 -10.62
CA SER A 207 -18.54 -3.39 -11.46
C SER A 207 -19.51 -4.43 -10.90
N LYS A 208 -19.02 -5.38 -10.10
CA LYS A 208 -19.82 -6.44 -9.44
C LYS A 208 -20.16 -6.07 -8.00
N VAL A 209 -19.34 -5.24 -7.37
CA VAL A 209 -19.59 -4.63 -6.07
C VAL A 209 -20.47 -3.40 -6.28
N LYS A 210 -21.77 -3.61 -6.55
CA LYS A 210 -22.81 -2.55 -6.52
C LYS A 210 -23.08 -2.11 -5.08
N ASP A 211 -22.03 -1.67 -4.41
CA ASP A 211 -22.04 -1.53 -2.98
C ASP A 211 -21.35 -0.24 -2.55
N ASP A 212 -22.15 0.65 -1.98
CA ASP A 212 -21.69 1.89 -1.35
C ASP A 212 -20.68 1.62 -0.21
N ARG A 213 -20.57 0.36 0.24
CA ARG A 213 -19.57 -0.12 1.21
C ARG A 213 -18.13 -0.16 0.67
N LEU A 214 -17.87 0.11 -0.63
CA LEU A 214 -16.52 0.22 -1.18
C LEU A 214 -15.63 1.20 -0.39
N PHE A 215 -16.25 2.25 0.16
CA PHE A 215 -15.60 3.27 0.97
C PHE A 215 -15.91 3.12 2.46
N SER A 216 -16.37 1.96 2.89
CA SER A 216 -16.56 1.66 4.32
C SER A 216 -15.22 1.40 5.01
N GLU A 217 -15.16 1.75 6.30
CA GLU A 217 -13.96 1.65 7.14
C GLU A 217 -13.69 0.20 7.61
N SER A 218 -14.67 -0.69 7.43
CA SER A 218 -14.59 -2.08 7.90
C SER A 218 -14.10 -3.03 6.81
N PRO A 219 -13.30 -4.06 7.17
CA PRO A 219 -12.92 -5.09 6.22
C PRO A 219 -14.15 -5.87 5.73
N ILE A 220 -14.30 -6.01 4.41
CA ILE A 220 -15.43 -6.73 3.79
C ILE A 220 -15.00 -7.91 2.93
N LEU A 221 -13.69 -8.17 2.77
CA LEU A 221 -13.22 -9.26 1.90
C LEU A 221 -13.77 -10.65 2.29
N GLY A 222 -13.97 -10.90 3.59
CA GLY A 222 -14.56 -12.15 4.09
C GLY A 222 -16.02 -12.38 3.67
N GLN A 223 -16.70 -11.36 3.11
CA GLN A 223 -18.09 -11.45 2.66
C GLN A 223 -18.21 -11.99 1.22
N PHE A 224 -17.10 -12.02 0.47
CA PHE A 224 -17.10 -12.45 -0.93
C PHE A 224 -16.81 -13.95 -1.04
N SER A 225 -17.50 -14.58 -2.01
CA SER A 225 -17.28 -15.99 -2.33
C SER A 225 -15.83 -16.24 -2.80
N GLU A 226 -15.37 -17.49 -2.71
CA GLU A 226 -14.05 -17.87 -3.22
C GLU A 226 -13.92 -17.58 -4.72
N GLU A 227 -15.00 -17.76 -5.48
CA GLU A 227 -15.03 -17.49 -6.92
C GLU A 227 -14.84 -16.00 -7.23
N THR A 228 -15.55 -15.11 -6.52
CA THR A 228 -15.38 -13.66 -6.69
C THR A 228 -13.96 -13.22 -6.33
N MET A 229 -13.38 -13.80 -5.28
CA MET A 229 -12.00 -13.48 -4.89
C MET A 229 -10.98 -14.00 -5.90
N LYS A 230 -11.21 -15.20 -6.45
CA LYS A 230 -10.40 -15.75 -7.53
C LYS A 230 -10.43 -14.82 -8.74
N GLU A 231 -11.62 -14.38 -9.16
CA GLU A 231 -11.76 -13.44 -10.27
C GLU A 231 -11.03 -12.12 -10.01
N ALA A 232 -11.15 -11.57 -8.79
CA ALA A 232 -10.43 -10.35 -8.41
C ALA A 232 -8.91 -10.53 -8.55
N VAL A 233 -8.37 -11.65 -8.08
CA VAL A 233 -6.95 -11.99 -8.24
C VAL A 233 -6.59 -12.15 -9.72
N ASP A 234 -7.39 -12.86 -10.50
CA ASP A 234 -7.16 -13.07 -11.94
C ASP A 234 -7.12 -11.73 -12.70
N LEU A 235 -7.97 -10.77 -12.34
CA LEU A 235 -7.96 -9.42 -12.90
C LEU A 235 -6.74 -8.58 -12.45
N ILE A 236 -6.32 -8.70 -11.19
CA ILE A 236 -5.08 -8.05 -10.71
C ILE A 236 -3.88 -8.57 -11.49
N ILE A 237 -3.70 -9.89 -11.56
CA ILE A 237 -2.55 -10.49 -12.23
C ILE A 237 -2.57 -10.29 -13.75
N THR A 238 -3.74 -10.21 -14.38
CA THR A 238 -3.84 -9.84 -15.80
C THR A 238 -3.19 -8.50 -16.07
N LYS A 239 -3.34 -7.54 -15.15
CA LYS A 239 -2.81 -6.19 -15.28
C LYS A 239 -1.35 -6.08 -14.85
N GLU A 240 -0.91 -6.89 -13.89
CA GLU A 240 0.34 -6.63 -13.13
C GLU A 240 1.39 -7.75 -13.20
N ALA A 241 1.04 -8.97 -13.63
CA ALA A 241 1.94 -10.13 -13.60
C ALA A 241 3.31 -9.87 -14.25
N ASN A 242 3.30 -9.28 -15.45
CA ASN A 242 4.52 -9.00 -16.21
C ASN A 242 5.34 -7.83 -15.65
N MET A 243 4.74 -6.96 -14.82
CA MET A 243 5.47 -5.94 -14.08
C MET A 243 6.17 -6.58 -12.87
N TRP A 244 5.44 -7.37 -12.09
CA TRP A 244 6.01 -8.09 -10.96
C TRP A 244 7.15 -9.03 -11.37
N ALA A 245 7.02 -9.67 -12.53
CA ALA A 245 8.09 -10.50 -13.12
C ALA A 245 9.40 -9.71 -13.35
N LYS A 246 9.30 -8.45 -13.78
CA LYS A 246 10.46 -7.59 -14.01
C LYS A 246 11.07 -7.07 -12.72
N ASN A 247 10.24 -6.63 -11.78
CA ASN A 247 10.68 -6.11 -10.50
C ASN A 247 9.58 -6.28 -9.42
N PRO A 248 9.81 -7.13 -8.40
CA PRO A 248 8.87 -7.34 -7.30
C PRO A 248 8.47 -6.07 -6.54
N SER A 249 9.34 -5.05 -6.51
CA SER A 249 9.09 -3.79 -5.80
C SER A 249 7.95 -2.99 -6.41
N LEU A 250 7.63 -3.21 -7.69
CA LEU A 250 6.53 -2.53 -8.39
C LEU A 250 5.17 -2.80 -7.72
N PHE A 251 5.02 -3.93 -7.02
CA PHE A 251 3.85 -4.19 -6.19
C PHE A 251 3.60 -3.07 -5.17
N PHE A 252 4.64 -2.59 -4.48
CA PHE A 252 4.50 -1.52 -3.50
C PHE A 252 4.26 -0.16 -4.13
N GLU A 253 4.82 0.06 -5.31
CA GLU A 253 4.53 1.28 -6.07
C GLU A 253 3.07 1.32 -6.50
N GLU A 254 2.49 0.20 -6.92
CA GLU A 254 1.07 0.08 -7.22
C GLU A 254 0.19 0.28 -5.98
N MET A 255 0.64 -0.26 -4.83
CA MET A 255 -0.03 -0.08 -3.54
C MET A 255 -0.04 1.38 -3.07
N SER A 256 0.88 2.24 -3.55
CA SER A 256 0.97 3.63 -3.12
C SER A 256 -0.32 4.44 -3.36
N LEU A 257 -1.05 4.14 -4.45
CA LEU A 257 -2.33 4.77 -4.73
C LEU A 257 -3.35 4.37 -3.65
N PHE A 258 -3.46 3.07 -3.37
CA PHE A 258 -4.42 2.55 -2.40
C PHE A 258 -4.08 2.92 -0.96
N LEU A 259 -2.79 3.02 -0.62
CA LEU A 259 -2.35 3.56 0.66
C LEU A 259 -2.79 5.01 0.83
N SER A 260 -2.71 5.83 -0.23
CA SER A 260 -3.23 7.20 -0.17
C SER A 260 -4.75 7.26 0.05
N TYR A 261 -5.49 6.30 -0.49
CA TYR A 261 -6.94 6.19 -0.26
C TYR A 261 -7.25 5.67 1.14
N ALA A 262 -6.52 4.68 1.62
CA ALA A 262 -6.64 4.14 2.96
C ALA A 262 -6.35 5.20 4.03
N ASP A 263 -5.34 6.03 3.82
CA ASP A 263 -5.05 7.18 4.69
C ASP A 263 -6.23 8.16 4.73
N ILE A 264 -6.88 8.47 3.60
CA ILE A 264 -8.10 9.31 3.59
C ILE A 264 -9.23 8.64 4.37
N MET A 265 -9.40 7.33 4.23
CA MET A 265 -10.45 6.54 4.86
C MET A 265 -10.21 6.26 6.35
N THR A 266 -8.96 6.35 6.81
CA THR A 266 -8.63 6.09 8.21
C THR A 266 -9.27 7.17 9.08
N PRO A 267 -10.16 6.80 10.03
CA PRO A 267 -10.90 7.76 10.83
C PRO A 267 -9.97 8.55 11.74
N LEU A 268 -10.30 9.83 11.93
CA LEU A 268 -9.68 10.65 12.97
C LEU A 268 -10.49 10.55 14.26
N PRO A 269 -9.84 10.63 15.43
CA PRO A 269 -10.52 10.83 16.71
C PRO A 269 -11.47 12.03 16.61
N LYS A 270 -12.69 11.93 17.17
CA LYS A 270 -13.66 13.03 17.16
C LYS A 270 -13.46 13.93 18.36
N LEU A 271 -13.36 15.24 18.12
CA LEU A 271 -13.37 16.24 19.20
C LEU A 271 -14.69 16.14 19.98
N GLN A 272 -14.61 15.84 21.28
CA GLN A 272 -15.78 15.65 22.13
C GLN A 272 -16.42 16.99 22.54
N HIS A 273 -15.60 18.02 22.74
CA HIS A 273 -16.04 19.36 23.16
C HIS A 273 -15.02 20.44 22.80
N LYS A 274 -15.42 21.72 22.88
CA LYS A 274 -14.62 22.91 22.50
C LYS A 274 -13.32 23.14 23.31
N LYS A 275 -12.98 22.26 24.25
CA LYS A 275 -11.74 22.30 25.04
C LYS A 275 -10.96 20.98 24.99
N ASP A 276 -11.27 20.11 24.03
CA ASP A 276 -10.68 18.77 23.91
C ASP A 276 -9.27 18.85 23.31
N LEU A 277 -8.33 19.32 24.12
CA LEU A 277 -6.94 19.54 23.70
C LEU A 277 -6.22 18.23 23.42
N GLU A 278 -6.41 17.23 24.28
CA GLU A 278 -5.83 15.90 24.13
C GLU A 278 -6.17 15.31 22.74
N THR A 279 -7.45 15.32 22.38
CA THR A 279 -7.88 14.83 21.06
C THR A 279 -7.36 15.70 19.93
N ALA A 280 -7.28 17.02 20.10
CA ALA A 280 -6.73 17.91 19.07
C ALA A 280 -5.24 17.64 18.80
N TYR A 281 -4.44 17.40 19.85
CA TYR A 281 -3.04 17.01 19.71
C TYR A 281 -2.91 15.63 19.05
N ALA A 282 -3.77 14.68 19.41
CA ALA A 282 -3.82 13.37 18.76
C ALA A 282 -4.17 13.46 17.27
N ILE A 283 -5.11 14.33 16.88
CA ILE A 283 -5.48 14.58 15.46
C ILE A 283 -4.27 15.08 14.66
N LEU A 284 -3.47 15.99 15.23
CA LEU A 284 -2.23 16.49 14.61
C LEU A 284 -1.03 15.53 14.76
N LYS A 285 -1.19 14.43 15.50
CA LYS A 285 -0.12 13.49 15.89
C LYS A 285 1.06 14.22 16.56
N MET A 286 0.73 15.13 17.47
CA MET A 286 1.68 15.93 18.25
C MET A 286 1.48 15.67 19.73
N ASP A 287 2.52 15.88 20.52
CA ASP A 287 2.45 15.80 21.98
C ASP A 287 2.02 17.16 22.55
N GLU A 288 1.38 17.16 23.73
CA GLU A 288 0.84 18.39 24.34
C GLU A 288 1.93 19.43 24.69
N ASP A 289 3.16 18.97 24.87
CA ASP A 289 4.37 19.75 25.16
C ASP A 289 5.09 20.26 23.89
N SER A 290 4.64 19.85 22.70
CA SER A 290 5.23 20.28 21.41
C SER A 290 5.26 21.80 21.29
N GLU A 291 6.31 22.39 20.72
CA GLU A 291 6.39 23.85 20.55
C GLU A 291 5.37 24.38 19.54
N ILE A 292 4.93 25.64 19.71
CA ILE A 292 3.96 26.29 18.80
C ILE A 292 4.49 26.31 17.36
N GLU A 293 5.80 26.49 17.18
CA GLU A 293 6.43 26.48 15.86
C GLU A 293 6.32 25.12 15.17
N ASP A 294 6.53 24.03 15.92
CA ASP A 294 6.40 22.66 15.41
C ASP A 294 4.96 22.31 15.05
N ILE A 295 3.99 22.77 15.86
CA ILE A 295 2.56 22.60 15.58
C ILE A 295 2.19 23.33 14.28
N LYS A 296 2.61 24.59 14.13
CA LYS A 296 2.39 25.38 12.90
C LYS A 296 3.05 24.73 11.69
N LYS A 297 4.28 24.23 11.83
CA LYS A 297 5.03 23.55 10.78
C LYS A 297 4.34 22.26 10.34
N THR A 298 3.86 21.46 11.30
CA THR A 298 3.11 20.22 11.03
C THR A 298 1.79 20.51 10.33
N TYR A 299 1.01 21.46 10.84
CA TYR A 299 -0.23 21.90 10.17
C TYR A 299 0.03 22.40 8.75
N LYS A 300 1.05 23.25 8.55
CA LYS A 300 1.43 23.76 7.22
C LYS A 300 1.75 22.62 6.25
N LYS A 301 2.48 21.58 6.69
CA LYS A 301 2.76 20.40 5.86
C LYS A 301 1.48 19.67 5.46
N ILE A 302 0.56 19.45 6.40
CA ILE A 302 -0.73 18.80 6.12
C ILE A 302 -1.56 19.65 5.16
N ALA A 303 -1.66 20.95 5.40
CA ALA A 303 -2.39 21.88 4.55
C ALA A 303 -1.81 21.93 3.14
N MET A 304 -0.49 22.00 2.99
CA MET A 304 0.16 21.95 1.69
C MET A 304 -0.06 20.63 0.95
N ALA A 305 -0.27 19.51 1.66
CA ALA A 305 -0.50 18.20 1.04
C ALA A 305 -1.99 17.96 0.72
N ARG A 306 -2.90 18.44 1.55
CA ARG A 306 -4.34 18.12 1.53
C ARG A 306 -5.25 19.34 1.44
N HIS A 307 -4.77 20.48 0.96
CA HIS A 307 -5.62 21.64 0.69
C HIS A 307 -6.78 21.25 -0.25
N PRO A 308 -7.99 21.81 -0.09
CA PRO A 308 -9.13 21.49 -0.95
C PRO A 308 -8.84 21.60 -2.46
N ASP A 309 -8.06 22.62 -2.87
CA ASP A 309 -7.61 22.77 -4.26
C ASP A 309 -6.77 21.57 -4.74
N LYS A 310 -5.81 21.10 -3.93
CA LYS A 310 -5.02 19.91 -4.28
C LYS A 310 -5.84 18.64 -4.27
N ILE A 311 -6.79 18.50 -3.33
CA ILE A 311 -7.71 17.36 -3.30
C ILE A 311 -8.52 17.31 -4.60
N GLY A 312 -9.05 18.45 -5.07
CA GLY A 312 -9.78 18.53 -6.34
C GLY A 312 -8.91 18.16 -7.56
N GLN A 313 -7.60 18.41 -7.50
CA GLN A 313 -6.65 18.01 -8.54
C GLN A 313 -6.24 16.52 -8.47
N MET A 314 -6.53 15.82 -7.36
CA MET A 314 -6.19 14.41 -7.19
C MET A 314 -7.15 13.46 -7.94
N ASN A 315 -8.20 13.94 -8.61
CA ASN A 315 -9.18 13.11 -9.34
C ASN A 315 -9.62 11.90 -8.51
N LEU A 316 -9.99 12.14 -7.25
CA LEU A 316 -10.49 11.11 -6.36
C LEU A 316 -11.93 10.73 -6.76
N PRO A 317 -12.36 9.49 -6.50
CA PRO A 317 -13.79 9.19 -6.47
C PRO A 317 -14.52 10.16 -5.55
N LYS A 318 -15.72 10.62 -5.93
CA LYS A 318 -16.48 11.67 -5.21
C LYS A 318 -16.63 11.41 -3.71
N GLU A 319 -16.87 10.16 -3.32
CA GLU A 319 -16.99 9.79 -1.90
C GLU A 319 -15.67 9.93 -1.13
N LEU A 320 -14.53 9.62 -1.76
CA LEU A 320 -13.20 9.86 -1.17
C LEU A 320 -12.86 11.34 -1.13
N GLU A 321 -13.25 12.12 -2.14
CA GLU A 321 -13.09 13.57 -2.15
C GLU A 321 -13.83 14.22 -0.96
N LYS A 322 -15.10 13.85 -0.75
CA LYS A 322 -15.89 14.30 0.41
C LYS A 322 -15.22 13.93 1.74
N LYS A 323 -14.76 12.69 1.88
CA LYS A 323 -14.03 12.24 3.09
C LYS A 323 -12.74 13.01 3.30
N ALA A 324 -11.97 13.25 2.24
CA ALA A 324 -10.73 14.01 2.31
C ALA A 324 -10.97 15.46 2.76
N LEU A 325 -12.01 16.11 2.24
CA LEU A 325 -12.40 17.47 2.63
C LEU A 325 -12.86 17.52 4.10
N SER A 326 -13.71 16.58 4.51
CA SER A 326 -14.16 16.48 5.91
C SER A 326 -12.98 16.26 6.85
N LYS A 327 -12.04 15.38 6.48
CA LYS A 327 -10.81 15.12 7.24
C LYS A 327 -9.92 16.36 7.33
N PHE A 328 -9.80 17.14 6.26
CA PHE A 328 -9.06 18.39 6.26
C PHE A 328 -9.67 19.42 7.23
N ASN A 329 -10.99 19.61 7.19
CA ASN A 329 -11.69 20.53 8.09
C ASN A 329 -11.49 20.13 9.56
N HIS A 330 -11.57 18.84 9.88
CA HIS A 330 -11.36 18.34 11.24
C HIS A 330 -9.93 18.61 11.75
N ILE A 331 -8.92 18.49 10.87
CA ILE A 331 -7.53 18.83 11.21
C ILE A 331 -7.38 20.34 11.47
N GLN A 332 -8.06 21.16 10.66
CA GLN A 332 -8.06 22.62 10.85
C GLN A 332 -8.72 23.00 12.19
N GLU A 333 -9.87 22.41 12.53
CA GLU A 333 -10.55 22.62 13.82
C GLU A 333 -9.65 22.28 15.01
N ALA A 334 -8.95 21.13 14.96
CA ALA A 334 -8.00 20.73 15.98
C ALA A 334 -6.84 21.74 16.14
N TYR A 335 -6.28 22.19 15.01
CA TYR A 335 -5.21 23.19 14.99
C TYR A 335 -5.66 24.53 15.60
N ASP A 336 -6.84 25.02 15.20
CA ASP A 336 -7.38 26.29 15.70
C ASP A 336 -7.68 26.22 17.21
N LEU A 337 -8.16 25.07 17.70
CA LEU A 337 -8.40 24.81 19.12
C LEU A 337 -7.08 24.87 19.94
N ILE A 338 -6.03 24.20 19.46
CA ILE A 338 -4.71 24.24 20.10
C ILE A 338 -4.17 25.67 20.15
N LEU A 339 -4.18 26.39 19.02
CA LEU A 339 -3.68 27.76 18.98
C LEU A 339 -4.47 28.71 19.88
N THR A 340 -5.78 28.54 19.97
CA THR A 340 -6.63 29.38 20.83
C THR A 340 -6.33 29.13 22.30
N SER A 341 -6.07 27.88 22.69
CA SER A 341 -5.72 27.55 24.08
C SER A 341 -4.39 28.15 24.53
N ARG A 342 -3.40 28.25 23.63
CA ARG A 342 -2.03 28.72 23.91
C ARG A 342 -1.82 30.22 23.71
N LYS A 343 -2.85 30.95 23.26
CA LYS A 343 -2.84 32.42 23.13
C LYS A 343 -3.26 33.14 24.41
N LYS A 344 -3.68 32.40 25.44
CA LYS A 344 -3.91 32.90 26.79
C LYS A 344 -2.65 32.73 27.61
#